data_AF-A0A484BWZ3-F1
#
_entry.id   AF-A0A484BWZ3-F1
#
_cell.length_a   1.000
_cell.length_b   1.000
_cell.length_c   1.000
_cell.angle_alpha   90.00
_cell.angle_beta   90.00
_cell.angle_gamma   90.00
#
_symmetry.space_group_name_H-M   'P 1'
#
loop_
_entity.id
_entity.type
_entity.pdbx_description
1 polymer ?
#
loop_
_entity_poly.entity_id
_entity_poly.type
_entity_poly.pdbx_seq_one_letter_code
_entity_poly.pdbx_strand_id
1 'polypeptide(L)'
;MAKSGYCSNEQLIKLAQKHYKNQLDVVFTPFMMYMEEYLEYLQEHAMDQDYSMDEIVHMARHNWKKFKKFEKVRYKELAELANSQ
;
A
#
# COMPACT_ATOMS: atom_id res chain seq x y z
N MET A 1 24.70 -7.07 -5.58
CA MET A 1 23.42 -7.82 -5.63
C MET A 1 22.34 -6.90 -5.09
N ALA A 2 21.63 -6.19 -5.96
CA ALA A 2 20.45 -5.43 -5.56
C ALA A 2 19.38 -6.46 -5.15
N LYS A 3 19.09 -6.53 -3.84
CA LYS A 3 17.98 -7.34 -3.35
C LYS A 3 16.70 -6.72 -3.88
N SER A 4 15.91 -7.53 -4.57
CA SER A 4 14.59 -7.21 -5.10
C SER A 4 13.71 -6.54 -4.03
N GLY A 5 13.07 -5.44 -4.42
CA GLY A 5 11.71 -5.12 -4.00
C GLY A 5 11.48 -4.50 -2.63
N TYR A 6 12.31 -3.55 -2.16
CA TYR A 6 11.78 -2.55 -1.22
C TYR A 6 11.52 -1.28 -2.03
N CYS A 7 10.26 -1.03 -2.35
CA CYS A 7 9.81 0.23 -2.90
C CYS A 7 10.15 1.34 -1.88
N SER A 8 10.81 2.41 -2.34
CA SER A 8 11.12 3.51 -1.42
C SER A 8 9.80 4.13 -0.94
N ASN A 9 9.79 4.65 0.29
CA ASN A 9 8.61 5.33 0.84
C ASN A 9 8.08 6.43 -0.10
N GLU A 10 8.96 7.10 -0.85
CA GLU A 10 8.57 8.09 -1.86
C GLU A 10 7.86 7.49 -3.08
N GLN A 11 8.27 6.30 -3.53
CA GLN A 11 7.62 5.62 -4.65
C GLN A 11 6.22 5.13 -4.27
N LEU A 12 6.06 4.57 -3.06
CA LEU A 12 4.74 4.19 -2.52
C LEU A 12 3.79 5.39 -2.45
N ILE A 13 4.27 6.54 -1.97
CA ILE A 13 3.47 7.77 -1.91
C ILE A 13 3.09 8.26 -3.30
N LYS A 14 4.01 8.23 -4.27
CA LYS A 14 3.73 8.61 -5.67
C LYS A 14 2.70 7.69 -6.32
N LEU A 15 2.75 6.38 -6.04
CA LEU A 15 1.78 5.40 -6.54
C LEU A 15 0.40 5.65 -5.94
N ALA A 16 0.32 5.81 -4.62
CA ALA A 16 -0.92 6.19 -3.95
C ALA A 16 -1.49 7.49 -4.52
N GLN A 17 -0.66 8.53 -4.65
CA GLN A 17 -1.06 9.80 -5.27
C GLN A 17 -1.55 9.63 -6.70
N LYS A 18 -0.98 8.72 -7.50
CA LYS A 18 -1.42 8.44 -8.87
C LYS A 18 -2.75 7.68 -8.91
N HIS A 19 -2.89 6.63 -8.11
CA HIS A 19 -4.10 5.79 -8.08
C HIS A 19 -5.31 6.52 -7.49
N TYR A 20 -5.09 7.36 -6.48
CA TYR A 20 -6.16 8.06 -5.76
C TYR A 20 -6.31 9.54 -6.19
N LYS A 21 -5.48 10.04 -7.12
CA LYS A 21 -5.40 11.47 -7.54
C LYS A 21 -6.73 12.11 -7.93
N ASN A 22 -7.63 11.33 -8.52
CA ASN A 22 -8.90 11.83 -9.05
C ASN A 22 -9.95 12.02 -7.94
N GLN A 23 -9.65 11.63 -6.70
CA GLN A 23 -10.50 11.84 -5.54
C GLN A 23 -9.94 13.04 -4.76
N LEU A 24 -10.18 14.25 -5.26
CA LEU A 24 -9.56 15.55 -4.87
C LEU A 24 -9.67 15.97 -3.38
N ASP A 25 -10.20 15.15 -2.48
CA ASP A 25 -10.32 15.42 -1.03
C ASP A 25 -9.86 14.23 -0.16
N VAL A 26 -9.23 13.21 -0.72
CA VAL A 26 -8.95 11.99 0.05
C VAL A 26 -7.68 12.16 0.88
N VAL A 27 -7.90 12.34 2.18
CA VAL A 27 -6.88 12.12 3.20
C VAL A 27 -6.40 10.68 3.06
N PHE A 28 -5.14 10.50 2.65
CA PHE A 28 -4.51 9.19 2.58
C PHE A 28 -4.58 8.53 3.94
N THR A 29 -5.07 7.29 3.96
CA THR A 29 -5.15 6.50 5.19
C THR A 29 -3.97 5.54 5.27
N PRO A 30 -3.59 5.09 6.48
CA PRO A 30 -2.56 4.05 6.63
C PRO A 30 -2.89 2.78 5.85
N PHE A 31 -4.17 2.43 5.74
CA PHE A 31 -4.58 1.26 4.98
C PHE A 31 -4.34 1.44 3.47
N MET A 32 -4.53 2.63 2.92
CA MET A 32 -4.24 2.90 1.50
C MET A 32 -2.75 2.75 1.20
N MET A 33 -1.88 3.21 2.10
CA MET A 33 -0.43 3.00 1.97
C MET A 33 -0.05 1.51 2.01
N TYR A 34 -0.70 0.75 2.89
CA TYR A 34 -0.53 -0.69 2.93
C TYR A 34 -1.07 -1.40 1.68
N MET A 35 -2.20 -0.95 1.14
CA MET A 35 -2.78 -1.50 -0.09
C MET A 35 -1.81 -1.36 -1.27
N GLU A 36 -1.15 -0.20 -1.43
CA GLU A 36 -0.16 -0.01 -2.49
C GLU A 36 1.03 -0.96 -2.33
N GLU A 37 1.59 -1.08 -1.12
CA GLU A 37 2.70 -2.01 -0.87
C GLU A 37 2.27 -3.48 -1.08
N TYR A 38 1.03 -3.82 -0.72
CA TYR A 38 0.52 -5.18 -0.91
C TYR A 38 0.29 -5.52 -2.40
N LEU A 39 -0.14 -4.55 -3.21
CA LEU A 39 -0.27 -4.71 -4.66
C LEU A 39 1.09 -4.96 -5.31
N GLU A 40 2.13 -4.22 -4.92
CA GLU A 40 3.49 -4.46 -5.40
C GLU A 40 4.00 -5.85 -4.99
N TYR A 41 3.78 -6.25 -3.74
CA TYR A 41 4.14 -7.58 -3.27
C TYR A 41 3.50 -8.68 -4.14
N LEU A 42 2.21 -8.55 -4.48
CA LEU A 42 1.53 -9.50 -5.35
C LEU A 42 2.07 -9.48 -6.79
N GLN A 43 2.38 -8.30 -7.34
CA GLN A 43 2.99 -8.19 -8.66
C GLN A 43 4.36 -8.88 -8.73
N GLU A 44 5.14 -8.81 -7.65
CA GLU A 44 6.48 -9.42 -7.60
C GLU A 44 6.44 -10.93 -7.28
N HIS A 45 5.46 -11.41 -6.51
CA HIS A 45 5.48 -12.76 -5.93
C HIS A 45 4.33 -13.67 -6.37
N ALA A 46 3.30 -13.12 -7.03
CA ALA A 46 2.10 -13.85 -7.45
C ALA A 46 1.81 -13.66 -8.94
N MET A 47 2.86 -13.61 -9.78
CA MET A 47 2.76 -13.37 -11.23
C MET A 47 1.86 -14.36 -11.99
N ASP A 48 1.61 -15.55 -11.45
CA ASP A 48 0.83 -16.61 -12.10
C ASP A 48 -0.63 -16.70 -11.61
N GLN A 49 -1.04 -15.82 -10.69
CA GLN A 49 -2.39 -15.83 -10.11
C GLN A 49 -3.16 -14.56 -10.47
N ASP A 50 -4.18 -14.71 -11.32
CA ASP A 50 -5.12 -13.65 -11.67
C ASP A 50 -6.12 -13.42 -10.53
N TYR A 51 -5.69 -12.71 -9.50
CA TYR A 51 -6.59 -12.21 -8.46
C TYR A 51 -7.42 -11.04 -8.98
N SER A 52 -8.73 -11.09 -8.74
CA SER A 52 -9.59 -9.91 -8.89
C SER A 52 -9.25 -8.84 -7.84
N MET A 53 -9.53 -7.57 -8.14
CA MET A 53 -9.32 -6.47 -7.18
C MET A 53 -10.09 -6.68 -5.87
N ASP A 54 -11.28 -7.29 -5.92
CA ASP A 54 -12.07 -7.59 -4.72
C ASP A 54 -11.40 -8.64 -3.83
N GLU A 55 -10.79 -9.68 -4.41
CA GLU A 55 -10.01 -10.68 -3.68
C GLU A 55 -8.77 -10.04 -3.05
N ILE A 56 -8.06 -9.19 -3.80
CA ILE A 56 -6.89 -8.48 -3.29
C ILE A 56 -7.27 -7.60 -2.09
N VAL A 57 -8.35 -6.82 -2.19
CA VAL A 57 -8.84 -5.98 -1.09
C VAL A 57 -9.28 -6.84 0.10
N HIS A 58 -9.92 -7.98 -0.14
CA HIS A 58 -10.32 -8.90 0.92
C HIS A 58 -9.10 -9.46 1.68
N MET A 59 -8.10 -9.96 0.96
CA MET A 59 -6.85 -10.49 1.52
C MET A 59 -6.08 -9.41 2.28
N ALA A 60 -5.93 -8.23 1.70
CA ALA A 60 -5.28 -7.10 2.34
C ALA A 60 -6.00 -6.70 3.64
N ARG A 61 -7.34 -6.61 3.63
CA ARG A 61 -8.12 -6.34 4.85
C ARG A 61 -7.92 -7.42 5.92
N HIS A 62 -7.87 -8.69 5.51
CA HIS A 62 -7.63 -9.80 6.41
C HIS A 62 -6.25 -9.70 7.08
N ASN A 63 -5.22 -9.39 6.29
CA ASN A 63 -3.85 -9.22 6.79
C ASN A 63 -3.72 -7.97 7.69
N TRP A 64 -4.31 -6.84 7.28
CA TRP A 64 -4.32 -5.60 8.06
C TRP A 64 -4.95 -5.75 9.44
N LYS A 65 -5.96 -6.62 9.59
CA LYS A 65 -6.57 -6.92 10.89
C LYS A 65 -5.61 -7.66 11.82
N LYS A 66 -4.66 -8.44 11.28
CA LYS A 66 -3.65 -9.18 12.05
C LYS A 66 -2.47 -8.33 12.48
N PHE A 67 -2.25 -7.18 11.84
CA PHE A 67 -1.14 -6.29 12.16
C PHE A 67 -1.26 -5.76 13.60
N LYS A 68 -0.18 -5.91 14.35
CA LYS A 68 0.04 -5.29 15.66
C LYS A 68 0.16 -3.78 15.50
N LYS A 69 -0.03 -3.06 16.61
CA LYS A 69 -0.05 -1.59 16.61
C LYS A 69 1.24 -0.97 16.06
N PHE A 70 2.41 -1.57 16.35
CA PHE A 70 3.70 -1.08 15.84
C PHE A 70 3.88 -1.29 14.33
N GLU A 71 3.33 -2.36 13.77
CA GLU A 71 3.39 -2.63 12.31
C GLU A 71 2.59 -1.57 11.54
N LYS A 72 1.51 -1.05 12.15
CA LYS A 72 0.69 0.03 11.59
C LYS A 72 1.35 1.41 11.66
N VAL A 73 2.38 1.59 12.49
CA VAL A 73 3.05 2.90 12.67
C VAL A 73 3.70 3.36 11.37
N ARG A 74 4.44 2.48 10.68
CA ARG A 74 5.07 2.81 9.40
C ARG A 74 4.06 3.36 8.38
N TYR A 75 2.90 2.69 8.25
CA TYR A 75 1.87 3.14 7.32
C TYR A 75 1.17 4.43 7.77
N LYS A 76 1.12 4.70 9.08
CA LYS A 76 0.66 5.98 9.62
C LYS A 76 1.60 7.10 9.20
N GLU A 77 2.91 6.92 9.36
CA GLU A 77 3.93 7.89 8.95
C GLU A 77 3.89 8.13 7.43
N LEU A 78 3.74 7.08 6.63
CA LEU A 78 3.58 7.19 5.17
C LEU A 78 2.34 8.00 4.79
N ALA A 79 1.21 7.73 5.45
CA ALA A 79 -0.03 8.45 5.20
C ALA A 79 0.08 9.93 5.61
N GLU A 80 0.69 10.22 6.76
CA GLU A 80 0.96 11.59 7.21
C GLU A 80 1.87 12.34 6.23
N LEU A 81 2.94 11.68 5.77
CA LEU A 81 3.85 12.26 4.78
C LEU A 81 3.12 12.54 3.46
N ALA A 82 2.31 11.60 2.96
CA ALA A 82 1.52 11.77 1.74
C ALA A 82 0.51 12.92 1.82
N ASN A 83 -0.10 13.14 2.98
CA ASN A 83 -1.07 14.20 3.23
C ASN A 83 -0.43 15.58 3.43
N SER A 84 0.87 15.64 3.72
CA SER A 84 1.60 16.89 3.98
C SER A 84 2.27 17.51 2.74
N GLN A 85 2.19 16.84 1.58
CA GLN A 85 2.72 17.28 0.28
C GLN A 85 1.67 18.04 -0.52
#